data_AF-X1C1L7-F1
#
_entry.id   AF-X1C1L7-F1
#
_cell.length_a   1.000
_cell.length_b   1.000
_cell.length_c   1.000
_cell.angle_alpha   90.00
_cell.angle_beta   90.00
_cell.angle_gamma   90.00
#
_symmetry.space_group_name_H-M   'P 1'
#
loop_
_entity.id
_entity.type
_entity.pdbx_description
1 polymer ?
#
loop_
_entity_poly.entity_id
_entity_poly.type
_entity_poly.pdbx_seq_one_letter_code
_entity_poly.pdbx_strand_id
1 'polypeptide(L)'
;RPEFALHTFINVFEKKTIELEKTYPDIKYLAQGTIYPDRVETSATSSVSAKIKSHHNLTLPDDMTLKVIEPLKDLYKDEVRKIGIQLGLPENIIKRHPFPGPGLAVRIIGPIEKDKLAILRDADEILIDGLSNVIHSRFLKLVSFPFLYM
;
A
#
# COMPACT_ATOMS: atom_id res chain seq x y z
N ARG A 1 -7.06 16.32 -8.61
CA ARG A 1 -5.83 15.83 -9.26
C ARG A 1 -5.01 15.05 -8.22
N PRO A 2 -4.30 13.97 -8.58
CA PRO A 2 -3.67 13.04 -7.63
C PRO A 2 -2.69 13.70 -6.62
N GLU A 3 -2.03 14.78 -7.02
CA GLU A 3 -1.08 15.54 -6.20
C GLU A 3 -1.71 16.12 -4.92
N PHE A 4 -3.02 16.44 -4.93
CA PHE A 4 -3.72 16.92 -3.75
C PHE A 4 -3.85 15.85 -2.66
N ALA A 5 -4.07 14.59 -3.06
CA ALA A 5 -4.18 13.49 -2.11
C ALA A 5 -2.87 13.26 -1.36
N LEU A 6 -1.73 13.37 -2.06
CA LEU A 6 -0.41 13.25 -1.46
C LEU A 6 -0.14 14.40 -0.48
N HIS A 7 -0.40 15.65 -0.89
CA HIS A 7 -0.21 16.81 -0.01
C HIS A 7 -1.11 16.74 1.23
N THR A 8 -2.38 16.38 1.08
CA THR A 8 -3.29 16.18 2.21
C THR A 8 -2.81 15.05 3.12
N PHE A 9 -2.30 13.95 2.57
CA PHE A 9 -1.73 12.86 3.36
C PHE A 9 -0.55 13.35 4.20
N ILE A 10 0.42 14.04 3.60
CA ILE A 10 1.60 14.58 4.30
C ILE A 10 1.16 15.50 5.43
N ASN A 11 0.24 16.44 5.16
CA ASN A 11 -0.23 17.39 6.18
C ASN A 11 -0.94 16.71 7.36
N VAL A 12 -1.74 15.67 7.10
CA VAL A 12 -2.42 14.91 8.16
C VAL A 12 -1.42 14.07 8.94
N PHE A 13 -0.48 13.42 8.24
CA PHE A 13 0.57 12.60 8.81
C PHE A 13 1.49 13.42 9.73
N GLU A 14 1.92 14.59 9.28
CA GLU A 14 2.73 15.54 10.04
C GLU A 14 2.03 15.96 11.34
N LYS A 15 0.80 16.47 11.23
CA LYS A 15 0.01 16.89 12.39
C LYS A 15 -0.14 15.76 13.39
N LYS A 16 -0.40 14.54 12.92
CA LYS A 16 -0.58 13.38 13.78
C LYS A 16 0.74 12.94 14.43
N THR A 17 1.86 13.06 13.72
CA THR A 17 3.17 12.73 14.27
C THR A 17 3.54 13.68 15.41
N ILE A 18 3.41 14.99 15.20
CA ILE A 18 3.70 16.00 16.23
C ILE A 18 2.82 15.79 17.47
N GLU A 19 1.54 15.46 17.27
CA GLU A 19 0.61 15.14 18.37
C GLU A 19 1.07 13.90 19.16
N LEU A 20 1.50 12.84 18.46
CA LEU A 20 1.95 11.60 19.07
C LEU A 20 3.31 11.75 19.77
N GLU A 21 4.26 12.48 19.20
CA GLU A 21 5.55 12.76 19.85
C GLU A 21 5.36 13.53 21.17
N LYS A 22 4.40 14.47 21.22
CA LYS A 22 4.05 15.18 22.46
C LYS A 22 3.38 14.28 23.50
N THR A 23 2.55 13.34 23.04
CA THR A 23 1.79 12.43 23.91
C THR A 23 2.65 11.28 24.42
N TYR A 24 3.59 10.81 23.60
CA TYR A 24 4.46 9.66 23.83
C TYR A 24 5.91 10.05 23.55
N PRO A 25 6.61 10.64 24.55
CA PRO A 25 7.99 11.13 24.38
C PRO A 25 9.01 10.04 23.99
N ASP A 26 8.67 8.77 24.19
CA ASP A 26 9.53 7.63 23.88
C ASP A 26 9.45 7.17 22.41
N ILE A 27 8.56 7.73 21.59
CA ILE A 27 8.51 7.41 20.16
C ILE A 27 9.76 8.02 19.50
N LYS A 28 10.63 7.14 18.97
CA LYS A 28 11.90 7.53 18.34
C LYS A 28 12.00 7.16 16.87
N TYR A 29 11.10 6.31 16.39
CA TYR A 29 11.24 5.67 15.09
C TYR A 29 9.99 5.79 14.25
N LEU A 30 10.20 6.06 12.96
CA LEU A 30 9.20 5.92 11.91
C LEU A 30 9.54 4.67 11.09
N ALA A 31 8.75 3.61 11.25
CA ALA A 31 8.93 2.39 10.47
C ALA A 31 8.28 2.52 9.09
N GLN A 32 9.03 2.22 8.03
CA GLN A 32 8.52 2.16 6.66
C GLN A 32 8.59 0.72 6.13
N GLY A 33 7.55 0.34 5.38
CA GLY A 33 7.43 -0.97 4.76
C GLY A 33 8.15 -1.10 3.41
N THR A 34 9.15 -0.25 3.14
CA THR A 34 9.92 -0.24 1.89
C THR A 34 10.53 -1.62 1.63
N ILE A 35 10.40 -2.12 0.40
CA ILE A 35 10.96 -3.39 -0.06
C ILE A 35 11.99 -3.18 -1.18
N TYR A 36 12.72 -4.24 -1.55
CA TYR A 36 13.80 -4.17 -2.54
C TYR A 36 13.36 -3.57 -3.90
N PRO A 37 12.20 -3.97 -4.48
CA PRO A 37 11.69 -3.33 -5.70
C PRO A 37 11.56 -1.81 -5.62
N ASP A 38 11.07 -1.28 -4.49
CA ASP A 38 10.85 0.16 -4.29
C ASP A 38 12.18 0.94 -4.34
N ARG A 39 13.27 0.33 -3.86
CA ARG A 39 14.63 0.91 -3.89
C ARG A 39 15.24 0.90 -5.29
N VAL A 40 14.99 -0.13 -6.08
CA VAL A 40 15.51 -0.22 -7.44
C VAL A 40 14.84 0.83 -8.34
N GLU A 41 13.52 0.99 -8.24
CA GLU A 41 12.75 1.98 -9.00
C GLU A 41 13.21 3.42 -8.73
N THR A 42 13.54 3.71 -7.47
CA THR A 42 14.06 5.02 -7.06
C THR A 42 15.52 5.25 -7.50
N SER A 43 16.35 4.21 -7.55
CA SER A 43 17.77 4.32 -7.97
C SER A 43 17.99 4.41 -9.49
N ALA A 44 17.11 3.83 -10.30
CA ALA A 44 17.28 3.73 -11.75
C ALA A 44 16.86 5.00 -12.53
N THR A 45 16.21 5.97 -11.87
CA THR A 45 15.66 7.16 -12.53
C THR A 45 16.66 8.33 -12.54
N SER A 46 17.66 8.23 -13.45
CA SER A 46 18.38 9.29 -14.18
C SER A 46 18.58 10.70 -13.57
N SER A 47 19.85 11.11 -13.59
CA SER A 47 20.52 12.33 -13.11
C SER A 47 19.90 13.70 -13.41
N VAL A 48 18.87 13.80 -14.26
CA VAL A 48 18.13 15.06 -14.53
C VAL A 48 16.90 15.19 -13.62
N SER A 49 16.37 14.08 -13.10
CA SER A 49 15.27 14.05 -12.14
C SER A 49 15.75 14.13 -10.68
N ALA A 50 17.06 14.09 -10.44
CA ALA A 50 17.68 14.09 -9.12
C ALA A 50 17.41 15.36 -8.29
N LYS A 51 17.16 16.52 -8.93
CA LYS A 51 16.87 17.78 -8.23
C LYS A 51 15.43 17.90 -7.72
N ILE A 52 14.53 17.02 -8.16
CA ILE A 52 13.11 17.03 -7.75
C ILE A 52 12.72 15.71 -7.06
N LYS A 53 13.48 14.61 -7.28
CA LYS A 53 13.17 13.27 -6.76
C LYS A 53 14.09 12.76 -5.65
N SER A 54 14.87 13.63 -5.00
CA SER A 54 15.56 13.29 -3.75
C SER A 54 14.61 13.19 -2.54
N HIS A 55 13.29 13.25 -2.75
CA HIS A 55 12.23 13.30 -1.74
C HIS A 55 11.19 12.16 -1.91
N HIS A 56 11.64 10.98 -2.33
CA HIS A 56 10.77 9.81 -2.51
C HIS A 56 11.02 8.69 -1.49
N ASN A 57 11.26 9.08 -0.24
CA ASN A 57 10.53 8.50 0.88
C ASN A 57 9.86 9.68 1.55
N LEU A 58 8.53 9.79 1.42
CA LEU A 58 7.63 10.70 2.13
C LEU A 58 8.36 11.94 2.70
N THR A 59 8.41 13.10 1.99
CA THR A 59 9.06 14.31 2.54
C THR A 59 8.60 14.52 3.97
N LEU A 60 9.45 14.16 4.92
CA LEU A 60 9.11 14.22 6.32
C LEU A 60 9.14 15.70 6.68
N PRO A 61 8.26 16.14 7.58
CA PRO A 61 8.30 17.50 8.09
C PRO A 61 9.71 17.86 8.52
N ASP A 62 10.17 19.07 8.20
CA ASP A 62 11.48 19.56 8.62
C ASP A 62 11.62 19.52 10.17
N ASP A 63 10.49 19.61 10.87
CA ASP A 63 10.38 19.58 12.34
C ASP A 63 10.19 18.17 12.93
N MET A 64 10.17 17.11 12.11
CA MET A 64 10.00 15.74 12.61
C MET A 64 11.29 15.23 13.25
N THR A 65 11.19 14.70 14.49
CA THR A 65 12.37 14.20 15.23
C THR A 65 12.56 12.68 15.10
N LEU A 66 11.60 11.98 14.51
CA LEU A 66 11.63 10.52 14.33
C LEU A 66 12.72 10.05 13.37
N LYS A 67 13.43 8.99 13.76
CA LYS A 67 14.39 8.30 12.91
C LYS A 67 13.69 7.25 12.04
N VAL A 68 13.88 7.33 10.72
CA VAL A 68 13.34 6.34 9.78
C VAL A 68 14.05 4.99 9.93
N ILE A 69 13.28 3.90 9.96
CA ILE A 69 13.77 2.52 9.88
C ILE A 69 13.03 1.74 8.78
N GLU A 70 13.77 0.97 7.99
CA GLU A 70 13.25 0.20 6.85
C GLU A 70 13.68 -1.27 6.95
N PRO A 71 13.04 -2.07 7.81
CA PRO A 71 13.51 -3.42 8.11
C PRO A 71 13.34 -4.42 6.94
N LEU A 72 12.49 -4.10 5.96
CA LEU A 72 12.15 -5.00 4.84
C LEU A 72 12.87 -4.62 3.53
N LYS A 73 13.76 -3.62 3.56
CA LYS A 73 14.32 -2.95 2.38
C LYS A 73 15.13 -3.83 1.43
N ASP A 74 15.57 -4.99 1.90
CA ASP A 74 16.40 -5.93 1.14
C ASP A 74 15.60 -7.19 0.71
N LEU A 75 14.29 -7.21 0.94
CA LEU A 75 13.41 -8.34 0.65
C LEU A 75 12.53 -8.10 -0.56
N TYR A 76 12.17 -9.17 -1.26
CA TYR A 76 11.12 -9.19 -2.27
C TYR A 76 9.74 -9.44 -1.66
N LYS A 77 8.70 -9.17 -2.45
CA LYS A 77 7.30 -9.24 -2.00
C LYS A 77 6.88 -10.64 -1.53
N ASP A 78 7.37 -11.69 -2.16
CA ASP A 78 7.09 -13.06 -1.77
C ASP A 78 7.77 -13.43 -0.44
N GLU A 79 8.96 -12.91 -0.17
CA GLU A 79 9.66 -13.07 1.10
C GLU A 79 8.94 -12.34 2.24
N VAL A 80 8.52 -11.09 2.01
CA VAL A 80 7.71 -10.33 2.97
C VAL A 80 6.39 -11.05 3.27
N ARG A 81 5.76 -11.68 2.27
CA ARG A 81 4.56 -12.50 2.48
C ARG A 81 4.85 -13.71 3.37
N LYS A 82 5.96 -14.43 3.15
CA LYS A 82 6.35 -15.57 4.00
C LYS A 82 6.58 -15.14 5.46
N ILE A 83 7.23 -14.00 5.67
CA ILE A 83 7.39 -13.41 7.01
C ILE A 83 6.02 -13.12 7.63
N GLY A 84 5.10 -12.51 6.87
CA GLY A 84 3.75 -12.25 7.34
C GLY A 84 3.01 -13.51 7.79
N ILE A 85 3.15 -14.62 7.06
CA ILE A 85 2.56 -15.92 7.44
C ILE A 85 3.17 -16.42 8.75
N GLN A 86 4.48 -16.35 8.89
CA GLN A 86 5.18 -16.79 10.10
C GLN A 86 4.84 -15.92 11.33
N LEU A 87 4.56 -14.64 11.13
CA LEU A 87 4.08 -13.72 12.16
C LEU A 87 2.59 -13.92 12.49
N GLY A 88 1.89 -14.84 11.82
CA GLY A 88 0.48 -15.13 12.06
C GLY A 88 -0.48 -14.08 11.48
N LEU A 89 -0.05 -13.29 10.49
CA LEU A 89 -0.95 -12.33 9.84
C LEU A 89 -2.07 -13.06 9.08
N PRO A 90 -3.31 -12.53 9.11
CA PRO A 90 -4.43 -13.11 8.37
C PRO A 90 -4.13 -13.25 6.88
N GLU A 91 -4.46 -14.41 6.31
CA GLU A 91 -4.16 -14.74 4.91
C GLU A 91 -4.80 -13.76 3.92
N ASN A 92 -5.99 -13.24 4.23
CA ASN A 92 -6.68 -12.23 3.42
C ASN A 92 -5.90 -10.90 3.34
N ILE A 93 -5.10 -10.55 4.35
CA ILE A 93 -4.22 -9.37 4.32
C ILE A 93 -2.98 -9.64 3.46
N ILE A 94 -2.37 -10.82 3.61
CA ILE A 94 -1.16 -11.22 2.88
C ILE A 94 -1.42 -11.35 1.37
N LYS A 95 -2.59 -11.92 1.02
CA LYS A 95 -3.03 -12.14 -0.37
C LYS A 95 -3.73 -10.93 -0.99
N ARG A 96 -3.97 -9.86 -0.24
CA ARG A 96 -4.68 -8.68 -0.74
C ARG A 96 -4.00 -8.11 -1.99
N HIS A 97 -4.82 -7.72 -2.96
CA HIS A 97 -4.33 -7.06 -4.17
C HIS A 97 -3.76 -5.68 -3.82
N PRO A 98 -2.65 -5.26 -4.46
CA PRO A 98 -2.12 -3.91 -4.30
C PRO A 98 -3.19 -2.86 -4.56
N PHE A 99 -3.19 -1.81 -3.75
CA PHE A 99 -4.09 -0.68 -3.90
C PHE A 99 -3.25 0.59 -4.05
N PRO A 100 -3.58 1.47 -5.02
CA PRO A 100 -2.77 2.66 -5.27
C PRO A 100 -2.89 3.67 -4.12
N GLY A 101 -1.83 4.44 -3.87
CA GLY A 101 -1.79 5.46 -2.81
C GLY A 101 -2.92 6.50 -2.89
N PRO A 102 -3.19 7.10 -4.06
CA PRO A 102 -4.36 7.99 -4.24
C PRO A 102 -5.72 7.27 -4.18
N GLY A 103 -5.74 5.95 -4.04
CA GLY A 103 -6.93 5.12 -3.94
C GLY A 103 -7.85 5.18 -5.16
N LEU A 104 -9.15 5.29 -4.93
CA LEU A 104 -10.16 5.33 -6.00
C LEU A 104 -10.08 6.61 -6.86
N ALA A 105 -9.39 7.65 -6.39
CA ALA A 105 -9.27 8.92 -7.11
C ALA A 105 -8.65 8.76 -8.51
N VAL A 106 -7.66 7.86 -8.66
CA VAL A 106 -7.01 7.62 -9.96
C VAL A 106 -7.87 6.79 -10.92
N ARG A 107 -8.99 6.24 -10.45
CA ARG A 107 -9.92 5.44 -11.23
C ARG A 107 -11.13 6.25 -11.71
N ILE A 108 -11.27 7.51 -11.30
CA ILE A 108 -12.32 8.42 -11.75
C ILE A 108 -11.78 9.29 -12.89
N ILE A 109 -12.41 9.21 -14.05
CA ILE A 109 -12.12 10.08 -15.18
C ILE A 109 -12.87 11.40 -14.97
N GLY A 110 -12.14 12.51 -14.89
CA GLY A 110 -12.70 13.85 -14.68
C GLY A 110 -12.77 14.28 -13.20
N PRO A 111 -13.65 15.23 -12.84
CA PRO A 111 -13.78 15.73 -11.48
C PRO A 111 -14.19 14.63 -10.49
N ILE A 112 -13.56 14.64 -9.32
CA ILE A 112 -13.84 13.71 -8.22
C ILE A 112 -14.97 14.28 -7.38
N GLU A 113 -16.15 13.68 -7.50
CA GLU A 113 -17.35 14.07 -6.78
C GLU A 113 -17.83 12.94 -5.87
N LYS A 114 -18.58 13.29 -4.83
CA LYS A 114 -19.06 12.33 -3.82
C LYS A 114 -19.90 11.22 -4.46
N ASP A 115 -20.77 11.56 -5.40
CA ASP A 115 -21.68 10.60 -6.04
C ASP A 115 -20.94 9.64 -6.96
N LYS A 116 -19.95 10.14 -7.72
CA LYS A 116 -19.05 9.29 -8.54
C LYS A 116 -18.24 8.33 -7.68
N LEU A 117 -17.76 8.79 -6.52
CA LEU A 117 -17.04 7.94 -5.57
C LEU A 117 -17.97 6.88 -4.95
N ALA A 118 -19.24 7.19 -4.70
CA ALA A 118 -20.20 6.21 -4.19
C ALA A 118 -20.41 5.08 -5.21
N ILE A 119 -20.76 5.44 -6.45
CA ILE A 119 -20.96 4.47 -7.54
C ILE A 119 -19.71 3.60 -7.75
N LEU A 120 -18.52 4.21 -7.73
CA LEU A 120 -17.27 3.48 -7.93
C LEU A 120 -16.95 2.52 -6.76
N ARG A 121 -17.28 2.88 -5.51
CA ARG A 121 -17.12 1.99 -4.36
C ARG A 121 -18.02 0.77 -4.48
N ASP A 122 -19.30 0.99 -4.81
CA ASP A 122 -20.26 -0.10 -4.99
C ASP A 122 -19.83 -1.03 -6.13
N ALA A 123 -19.36 -0.46 -7.26
CA ALA A 123 -18.85 -1.24 -8.38
C ALA A 123 -17.57 -2.02 -8.04
N ASP A 124 -16.63 -1.42 -7.31
CA ASP A 124 -15.39 -2.08 -6.86
C ASP A 124 -15.69 -3.23 -5.90
N GLU A 125 -16.63 -3.04 -4.97
CA GLU A 125 -17.07 -4.08 -4.04
C GLU A 125 -17.65 -5.30 -4.78
N ILE A 126 -18.60 -5.06 -5.70
CA ILE A 126 -19.19 -6.13 -6.53
C ILE A 126 -18.12 -6.86 -7.33
N LEU A 127 -17.16 -6.12 -7.92
CA LEU A 127 -16.08 -6.71 -8.70
C LEU A 127 -15.15 -7.57 -7.85
N ILE A 128 -14.75 -7.09 -6.66
CA ILE A 128 -13.85 -7.82 -5.76
C ILE A 128 -14.54 -9.07 -5.20
N ASP A 129 -15.82 -8.97 -4.82
CA ASP A 129 -16.61 -10.13 -4.40
C ASP A 129 -16.75 -11.15 -5.53
N GLY A 130 -17.09 -10.69 -6.74
CA GLY A 130 -17.17 -11.53 -7.92
C GLY A 130 -15.86 -12.24 -8.25
N LEU A 131 -14.72 -11.54 -8.21
CA LEU A 131 -13.40 -12.13 -8.42
C LEU A 131 -13.07 -13.17 -7.35
N SER A 132 -13.36 -12.86 -6.08
CA SER A 132 -13.10 -13.78 -4.96
C SER A 132 -13.92 -15.06 -5.09
N ASN A 133 -15.21 -14.94 -5.44
CA ASN A 133 -16.13 -16.05 -5.64
C ASN A 133 -15.79 -16.89 -6.88
N VAL A 134 -15.41 -16.25 -7.98
CA VAL A 134 -15.00 -16.96 -9.21
C VAL A 134 -13.68 -17.70 -8.99
N ILE A 135 -12.69 -17.09 -8.34
CA ILE A 135 -11.41 -17.74 -8.01
C ILE A 135 -11.66 -18.90 -7.04
N HIS A 136 -12.50 -18.73 -6.03
CA HIS A 136 -12.88 -19.80 -5.10
C HIS A 136 -13.60 -20.95 -5.81
N SER A 137 -14.57 -20.67 -6.69
CA SER A 137 -15.30 -21.72 -7.42
C SER A 137 -14.42 -22.47 -8.43
N ARG A 138 -13.49 -21.79 -9.10
CA ARG A 138 -12.49 -22.44 -9.98
C ARG A 138 -11.50 -23.29 -9.19
N PHE A 139 -11.06 -22.82 -8.03
CA PHE A 139 -10.19 -23.58 -7.14
C PHE A 139 -10.89 -24.84 -6.63
N LEU A 140 -12.14 -24.74 -6.16
CA LEU A 140 -12.96 -25.91 -5.78
C LEU A 140 -13.16 -26.87 -6.96
N LYS A 141 -13.47 -26.39 -8.17
CA LYS A 141 -13.61 -27.30 -9.34
C LYS A 141 -12.32 -28.02 -9.73
N LEU A 142 -11.15 -27.40 -9.51
CA LEU A 142 -9.84 -28.01 -9.75
C LEU A 142 -9.44 -29.00 -8.64
N VAL A 143 -9.81 -28.72 -7.38
CA VAL A 143 -9.45 -29.55 -6.21
C VAL A 143 -10.48 -30.66 -5.96
N SER A 144 -11.71 -30.53 -6.45
CA SER A 144 -12.74 -31.58 -6.42
C SER A 144 -12.65 -32.58 -7.58
N PHE A 145 -11.57 -32.54 -8.37
CA PHE A 145 -11.29 -33.51 -9.44
C PHE A 145 -10.03 -34.35 -9.17
N PRO A 146 -9.98 -35.10 -8.06
CA PRO A 146 -9.25 -36.36 -8.06
C PRO A 146 -10.15 -37.53 -7.62
N PHE A 147 -10.02 -38.66 -8.33
CA PHE A 147 -10.72 -39.94 -8.15
C PHE A 147 -12.12 -40.08 -8.79
N LEU A 148 -12.18 -40.07 -10.12
CA LEU A 148 -13.16 -40.90 -10.82
C LEU A 148 -12.61 -41.40 -12.17
N TYR A 149 -11.46 -42.09 -12.12
CA TYR A 149 -11.02 -43.03 -13.16
C TYR A 149 -10.04 -44.01 -12.51
N MET A 150 -10.59 -44.99 -11.81
CA MET A 150 -9.97 -46.30 -11.58
C MET A 150 -11.08 -47.34 -11.42
#